data_AF-A0A2W6PPY5-F1
#
_entry.id   AF-A0A2W6PPY5-F1
#
_cell.length_a   1.000
_cell.length_b   1.000
_cell.length_c   1.000
_cell.angle_alpha   90.00
_cell.angle_beta   90.00
_cell.angle_gamma   90.00
#
_symmetry.space_group_name_H-M   'P 1'
#
loop_
_entity.id
_entity.type
_entity.pdbx_description
1 polymer ?
#
loop_
_entity_poly.entity_id
_entity_poly.type
_entity_poly.pdbx_seq_one_letter_code
_entity_poly.pdbx_strand_id
1 'polypeptide(L)'
;MFPAMVALFIDGQNIPYNLYEDILNLAKTKGEILQTFIFANVASSWSKEKIKLFGAILILMDENCDEFLHKQVLGFIREKPKELHSVIIASNDKDFTKTIKIVQEEDMEVLGIGYNNPSKELMQVSDGFCTLLSKERQRQKFLKEAENIEEVVKLKDEVFKNKEIITKLQKENSELKQQINKEIQKYASCKLKETTKELHFEYK
;
A
#
# COMPACT_ATOMS: atom_id res chain seq x y z
N MET A 1 -8.59 -2.10 33.96
CA MET A 1 -9.09 -1.88 32.58
C MET A 1 -9.21 -3.26 31.97
N PHE A 2 -10.42 -3.68 31.60
CA PHE A 2 -10.61 -4.97 30.93
C PHE A 2 -10.03 -4.91 29.51
N PRO A 3 -9.52 -6.02 28.96
CA PRO A 3 -9.10 -6.04 27.56
C PRO A 3 -10.28 -5.69 26.66
N ALA A 4 -10.03 -4.94 25.58
CA ALA A 4 -11.03 -4.70 24.55
C ALA A 4 -11.46 -6.06 23.97
N MET A 5 -12.76 -6.34 23.93
CA MET A 5 -13.27 -7.62 23.42
C MET A 5 -13.70 -7.51 21.97
N VAL A 6 -13.42 -8.56 21.22
CA VAL A 6 -13.58 -8.60 19.76
C VAL A 6 -14.42 -9.79 19.35
N ALA A 7 -15.36 -9.58 18.44
CA ALA A 7 -16.08 -10.65 17.75
C ALA A 7 -15.57 -10.79 16.32
N LEU A 8 -15.28 -12.02 15.88
CA LEU A 8 -14.77 -12.31 14.53
C LEU A 8 -15.80 -13.10 13.74
N PHE A 9 -16.18 -12.59 12.57
CA PHE A 9 -17.08 -13.22 11.64
C PHE A 9 -16.39 -13.43 10.30
N ILE A 10 -16.33 -14.69 9.85
CA ILE A 10 -15.63 -15.07 8.63
C ILE A 10 -16.63 -15.68 7.65
N ASP A 11 -16.72 -15.06 6.48
CA ASP A 11 -17.35 -15.62 5.30
C ASP A 11 -16.40 -16.62 4.64
N GLY A 12 -16.51 -17.87 5.07
CA GLY A 12 -15.70 -18.98 4.60
C GLY A 12 -16.04 -19.45 3.18
N GLN A 13 -17.07 -18.91 2.53
CA GLN A 13 -17.29 -19.11 1.08
C GLN A 13 -16.31 -18.25 0.27
N ASN A 14 -16.13 -16.99 0.68
CA ASN A 14 -15.25 -16.04 0.00
C ASN A 14 -13.80 -16.05 0.52
N ILE A 15 -13.59 -16.52 1.75
CA ILE A 15 -12.30 -16.51 2.42
C ILE A 15 -11.76 -17.94 2.59
N PRO A 16 -10.58 -18.26 2.03
CA PRO A 16 -10.01 -19.59 2.14
C PRO A 16 -9.40 -19.86 3.52
N TYR A 17 -9.50 -21.11 3.99
CA TYR A 17 -9.04 -21.55 5.31
C TYR A 17 -7.57 -21.22 5.61
N ASN A 18 -6.69 -21.24 4.60
CA ASN A 18 -5.26 -21.00 4.79
C ASN A 18 -4.91 -19.58 5.24
N LEU A 19 -5.88 -18.65 5.23
CA LEU A 19 -5.73 -17.29 5.74
C LEU A 19 -6.23 -17.13 7.17
N TYR A 20 -6.79 -18.18 7.78
CA TYR A 20 -7.42 -18.11 9.09
C TYR A 20 -6.48 -17.61 10.19
N GLU A 21 -5.23 -18.05 10.19
CA GLU A 21 -4.23 -17.61 11.16
C GLU A 21 -3.87 -16.13 10.99
N ASP A 22 -3.72 -15.66 9.74
CA ASP A 22 -3.49 -14.24 9.44
C ASP A 22 -4.66 -13.38 9.91
N ILE A 23 -5.90 -13.84 9.67
CA ILE A 23 -7.13 -13.18 10.12
C ILE A 23 -7.19 -13.11 11.65
N LEU A 24 -6.88 -14.22 12.34
CA LEU A 24 -6.82 -14.25 13.80
C LEU A 24 -5.77 -13.28 14.34
N ASN A 25 -4.58 -13.22 13.74
CA ASN A 25 -3.52 -12.32 14.16
C ASN A 25 -3.92 -10.86 13.97
N LEU A 26 -4.58 -10.53 12.86
CA LEU A 26 -5.14 -9.18 12.63
C LEU A 26 -6.24 -8.85 13.65
N ALA A 27 -7.16 -9.77 13.92
CA ALA A 27 -8.23 -9.57 14.90
C ALA A 27 -7.67 -9.33 16.31
N LYS A 28 -6.62 -10.05 16.71
CA LYS A 28 -5.94 -9.88 18.00
C LYS A 28 -5.29 -8.50 18.17
N THR A 29 -5.00 -7.78 17.09
CA THR A 29 -4.52 -6.39 17.20
C THR A 29 -5.58 -5.43 17.72
N LYS A 30 -6.86 -5.80 17.62
CA LYS A 30 -8.00 -5.03 18.13
C LYS A 30 -8.38 -5.38 19.56
N GLY A 31 -8.02 -6.56 20.04
CA GLY A 31 -8.31 -6.99 21.41
C GLY A 31 -8.39 -8.50 21.59
N GLU A 32 -8.93 -8.92 22.72
CA GLU A 32 -9.16 -10.33 23.04
C GLU A 32 -10.37 -10.86 22.27
N ILE A 33 -10.19 -11.96 21.54
CA ILE A 33 -11.26 -12.56 20.74
C ILE A 33 -12.22 -13.28 21.68
N LEU A 34 -13.44 -12.74 21.81
CA LEU A 34 -14.50 -13.34 22.60
C LEU A 34 -15.09 -14.56 21.89
N GLN A 35 -15.35 -14.43 20.59
CA GLN A 35 -15.93 -15.51 19.79
C GLN A 35 -15.54 -15.35 18.33
N THR A 36 -15.27 -16.49 17.68
CA THR A 36 -15.11 -16.59 16.24
C THR A 36 -16.24 -17.40 15.64
N PHE A 37 -16.89 -16.87 14.60
CA PHE A 37 -17.88 -17.54 13.78
C PHE A 37 -17.38 -17.67 12.36
N ILE A 38 -17.50 -18.86 11.80
CA ILE A 38 -17.12 -19.16 10.41
C ILE A 38 -18.34 -19.72 9.72
N PHE A 39 -18.74 -19.09 8.62
CA PHE A 39 -19.87 -19.48 7.80
C PHE A 39 -19.33 -20.01 6.49
N ALA A 40 -19.51 -21.30 6.23
CA ALA A 40 -18.89 -21.91 5.06
C ALA A 40 -19.83 -22.91 4.41
N ASN A 41 -19.67 -23.12 3.10
CA ASN A 41 -20.37 -24.19 2.42
C ASN A 41 -19.80 -25.56 2.85
N VAL A 42 -20.62 -26.61 2.90
CA VAL A 42 -20.18 -28.00 3.10
C VAL A 42 -19.07 -28.41 2.12
N ALA A 43 -19.08 -27.88 0.90
CA ALA A 43 -18.05 -28.11 -0.12
C ALA A 43 -16.74 -27.32 0.08
N SER A 44 -16.67 -26.46 1.10
CA SER A 44 -15.51 -25.58 1.32
C SER A 44 -14.31 -26.31 1.94
N SER A 45 -13.15 -25.67 1.92
CA SER A 45 -11.91 -26.17 2.54
C SER A 45 -11.92 -26.17 4.09
N TRP A 46 -12.96 -25.58 4.69
CA TRP A 46 -13.14 -25.48 6.13
C TRP A 46 -13.64 -26.81 6.68
N SER A 47 -12.97 -27.34 7.71
CA SER A 47 -13.42 -28.55 8.42
C SER A 47 -13.49 -28.33 9.91
N LYS A 48 -14.42 -29.04 10.57
CA LYS A 48 -14.60 -28.98 12.03
C LYS A 48 -13.33 -29.39 12.77
N GLU A 49 -12.55 -30.36 12.30
CA GLU A 49 -11.32 -30.76 13.00
C GLU A 49 -10.27 -29.65 13.00
N LYS A 50 -10.10 -28.95 11.87
CA LYS A 50 -9.08 -27.92 11.69
C LYS A 50 -9.28 -26.72 12.61
N ILE A 51 -10.52 -26.32 12.82
CA ILE A 51 -10.87 -25.09 13.55
C ILE A 51 -11.21 -25.32 15.03
N LYS A 52 -11.46 -26.57 15.44
CA LYS A 52 -11.76 -26.90 16.85
C LYS A 52 -10.63 -26.50 17.80
N LEU A 53 -9.40 -26.51 17.30
CA LEU A 53 -8.21 -26.06 18.03
C LEU A 53 -8.22 -24.57 18.39
N PHE A 54 -9.08 -23.78 17.73
CA PHE A 54 -9.11 -22.32 17.87
C PHE A 54 -10.39 -21.82 18.55
N GLY A 55 -11.25 -22.71 19.06
CA GLY A 55 -12.49 -22.32 19.73
C GLY A 55 -13.52 -21.67 18.80
N ALA A 56 -13.36 -21.79 17.48
CA ALA A 56 -14.29 -21.22 16.52
C ALA A 56 -15.55 -22.07 16.35
N ILE A 57 -16.68 -21.40 16.12
CA ILE A 57 -17.94 -22.02 15.76
C ILE A 57 -18.04 -22.08 14.24
N LEU A 58 -18.09 -23.29 13.69
CA LEU A 58 -18.36 -23.52 12.27
C LEU A 58 -19.82 -23.76 12.02
N ILE A 59 -20.35 -22.96 11.11
CA ILE A 59 -21.71 -23.09 10.60
C ILE A 59 -21.57 -23.49 9.15
N LEU A 60 -21.85 -24.78 8.89
CA LEU A 60 -21.88 -25.34 7.55
C LEU A 60 -23.28 -25.17 6.98
N MET A 61 -23.37 -24.64 5.76
CA MET A 61 -24.63 -24.38 5.06
C MET A 61 -24.59 -24.94 3.65
N ASP A 62 -25.74 -25.39 3.14
CA ASP A 62 -25.86 -25.93 1.78
C ASP A 62 -26.07 -24.83 0.72
N GLU A 63 -26.52 -23.64 1.13
CA GLU A 63 -26.84 -22.49 0.26
C GLU A 63 -25.99 -21.23 0.60
N ASN A 64 -26.26 -20.09 -0.07
CA ASN A 64 -25.59 -18.82 0.18
C ASN A 64 -25.74 -18.42 1.68
N CYS A 65 -24.62 -18.09 2.32
CA CYS A 65 -24.56 -17.80 3.75
C CYS A 65 -24.78 -16.33 4.13
N ASP A 66 -24.94 -15.42 3.18
CA ASP A 66 -25.02 -13.97 3.46
C ASP A 66 -26.14 -13.62 4.45
N GLU A 67 -27.38 -14.05 4.17
CA GLU A 67 -28.54 -13.72 5.03
C GLU A 67 -28.37 -14.27 6.45
N PHE A 68 -27.79 -15.45 6.59
CA PHE A 68 -27.58 -16.08 7.89
C PHE A 68 -26.43 -15.41 8.65
N LEU A 69 -25.35 -15.02 7.94
CA LEU A 69 -24.24 -14.28 8.53
C LEU A 69 -24.73 -12.94 9.08
N HIS A 70 -25.52 -12.18 8.29
CA HIS A 70 -26.11 -10.94 8.75
C HIS A 70 -26.93 -11.11 10.04
N LYS A 71 -27.81 -12.12 10.09
CA LYS A 71 -28.65 -12.38 11.27
C LYS A 71 -27.84 -12.78 12.50
N GLN A 72 -26.83 -13.61 12.33
CA GLN A 72 -25.97 -14.04 13.45
C GLN A 72 -25.09 -12.92 13.98
N VAL A 73 -24.51 -12.09 13.10
CA VAL A 73 -23.74 -10.90 13.52
C VAL A 73 -24.62 -9.99 14.36
N LEU A 74 -25.79 -9.62 13.84
CA LEU A 74 -26.70 -8.72 14.53
C LEU A 74 -27.28 -9.33 15.81
N GLY A 75 -27.60 -10.62 15.81
CA GLY A 75 -28.06 -11.35 17.00
C GLY A 75 -27.02 -11.35 18.11
N PHE A 76 -25.78 -11.72 17.79
CA PHE A 76 -24.68 -11.76 18.75
C PHE A 76 -24.37 -10.38 19.34
N ILE A 77 -24.35 -9.34 18.50
CA ILE A 77 -24.11 -7.96 18.94
C ILE A 77 -25.22 -7.49 19.90
N ARG A 78 -26.49 -7.78 19.58
CA ARG A 78 -27.63 -7.40 20.43
C ARG A 78 -27.69 -8.15 21.75
N GLU A 79 -27.19 -9.37 21.80
CA GLU A 79 -27.10 -10.14 23.05
C GLU A 79 -25.94 -9.68 23.94
N LYS A 80 -24.90 -9.05 23.36
CA LYS A 80 -23.67 -8.64 24.05
C LYS A 80 -23.22 -7.19 23.79
N PRO A 81 -24.12 -6.19 23.78
CA PRO A 81 -23.80 -4.85 23.27
C PRO A 81 -22.78 -4.10 24.12
N LYS A 82 -22.59 -4.48 25.39
CA LYS A 82 -21.68 -3.80 26.33
C LYS A 82 -20.36 -4.53 26.55
N GLU A 83 -20.18 -5.70 25.96
CA GLU A 83 -18.94 -6.48 26.09
C GLU A 83 -17.98 -6.21 24.93
N LEU A 84 -18.52 -5.98 23.73
CA LEU A 84 -17.76 -5.84 22.49
C LEU A 84 -17.33 -4.40 22.24
N HIS A 85 -16.06 -4.24 21.87
CA HIS A 85 -15.47 -2.96 21.48
C HIS A 85 -15.28 -2.89 19.96
N SER A 86 -14.98 -4.04 19.35
CA SER A 86 -14.78 -4.12 17.90
C SER A 86 -15.39 -5.39 17.31
N VAL A 87 -15.82 -5.29 16.07
CA VAL A 87 -16.28 -6.40 15.25
C VAL A 87 -15.38 -6.52 14.02
N ILE A 88 -14.92 -7.73 13.76
CA ILE A 88 -14.10 -8.04 12.58
C ILE A 88 -14.98 -8.80 11.60
N ILE A 89 -15.07 -8.28 10.37
CA ILE A 89 -15.81 -8.93 9.28
C ILE A 89 -14.82 -9.29 8.19
N ALA A 90 -14.55 -10.59 8.03
CA ALA A 90 -13.73 -11.11 6.95
C ALA A 90 -14.61 -11.58 5.79
N SER A 91 -14.74 -10.76 4.74
CA SER A 91 -15.50 -11.06 3.53
C SER A 91 -15.03 -10.17 2.36
N ASN A 92 -15.40 -10.56 1.14
CA ASN A 92 -15.28 -9.74 -0.06
C ASN A 92 -16.59 -9.08 -0.47
N ASP A 93 -17.71 -9.47 0.13
CA ASP A 93 -19.03 -9.10 -0.32
C ASP A 93 -19.45 -7.70 0.14
N LYS A 94 -20.02 -6.93 -0.78
CA LYS A 94 -20.58 -5.60 -0.51
C LYS A 94 -21.84 -5.67 0.35
N ASP A 95 -22.51 -6.83 0.41
CA ASP A 95 -23.78 -6.97 1.12
C ASP A 95 -23.60 -6.79 2.64
N PHE A 96 -22.39 -6.96 3.16
CA PHE A 96 -22.02 -6.63 4.54
C PHE A 96 -22.05 -5.14 4.88
N THR A 97 -22.13 -4.24 3.90
CA THR A 97 -22.16 -2.79 4.14
C THR A 97 -23.31 -2.36 5.05
N LYS A 98 -24.48 -3.00 4.98
CA LYS A 98 -25.62 -2.72 5.87
C LYS A 98 -25.35 -3.18 7.30
N THR A 99 -24.78 -4.37 7.46
CA THR A 99 -24.41 -4.90 8.78
C THR A 99 -23.40 -3.99 9.46
N ILE A 100 -22.36 -3.57 8.74
CA ILE A 100 -21.32 -2.67 9.27
C ILE A 100 -21.92 -1.39 9.85
N LYS A 101 -22.82 -0.75 9.12
CA LYS A 101 -23.47 0.49 9.60
C LYS A 101 -24.25 0.26 10.88
N ILE A 102 -24.99 -0.85 10.98
CA ILE A 102 -25.74 -1.19 12.20
C ILE A 102 -24.79 -1.45 13.37
N VAL A 103 -23.64 -2.12 13.14
CA VAL A 103 -22.62 -2.31 14.19
C VAL A 103 -22.07 -0.97 14.68
N GLN A 104 -21.80 -0.05 13.76
CA GLN A 104 -21.29 1.29 14.08
C GLN A 104 -22.34 2.16 14.81
N GLU A 105 -23.63 1.98 14.51
CA GLU A 105 -24.73 2.63 15.24
C GLU A 105 -24.79 2.19 16.72
N GLU A 106 -24.25 1.02 17.05
CA GLU A 106 -24.09 0.51 18.42
C GLU A 106 -22.74 0.93 19.07
N ASP A 107 -22.05 1.92 18.49
CA ASP A 107 -20.78 2.50 18.98
C ASP A 107 -19.61 1.49 19.03
N MET A 108 -19.60 0.52 18.12
CA MET A 108 -18.52 -0.46 17.96
C MET A 108 -17.67 -0.17 16.72
N GLU A 109 -16.36 -0.35 16.84
CA GLU A 109 -15.44 -0.23 15.69
C GLU A 109 -15.53 -1.46 14.77
N VAL A 110 -15.54 -1.26 13.46
CA VAL A 110 -15.50 -2.35 12.48
C VAL A 110 -14.17 -2.39 11.72
N LEU A 111 -13.47 -3.53 11.81
CA LEU A 111 -12.35 -3.86 10.92
C LEU A 111 -12.83 -4.82 9.83
N GLY A 112 -12.80 -4.36 8.59
CA GLY A 112 -13.01 -5.21 7.42
C GLY A 112 -11.72 -5.95 7.04
N ILE A 113 -11.84 -7.23 6.69
CA ILE A 113 -10.74 -8.01 6.11
C ILE A 113 -11.19 -8.63 4.80
N GLY A 114 -10.52 -8.26 3.71
CA GLY A 114 -10.80 -8.78 2.37
C GLY A 114 -9.72 -9.73 1.87
N TYR A 115 -10.07 -10.55 0.88
CA TYR A 115 -9.15 -11.42 0.15
C TYR A 115 -9.08 -11.04 -1.33
N ASN A 116 -7.87 -10.82 -1.85
CA ASN A 116 -7.59 -10.42 -3.23
C ASN A 116 -8.23 -9.08 -3.64
N ASN A 117 -9.47 -9.11 -4.13
CA ASN A 117 -10.22 -7.95 -4.63
C ASN A 117 -11.56 -7.85 -3.88
N PRO A 118 -11.54 -7.39 -2.62
CA PRO A 118 -12.78 -7.09 -1.90
C PRO A 118 -13.55 -5.94 -2.57
N SER A 119 -14.87 -5.88 -2.34
CA SER A 119 -15.71 -4.77 -2.76
C SER A 119 -15.18 -3.43 -2.23
N LYS A 120 -15.17 -2.42 -3.10
CA LYS A 120 -14.78 -1.05 -2.71
C LYS A 120 -15.77 -0.46 -1.70
N GLU A 121 -17.05 -0.76 -1.86
CA GLU A 121 -18.11 -0.32 -0.97
C GLU A 121 -17.88 -0.88 0.44
N LEU A 122 -17.54 -2.17 0.56
CA LEU A 122 -17.18 -2.78 1.84
C LEU A 122 -15.97 -2.08 2.49
N MET A 123 -14.93 -1.83 1.69
CA MET A 123 -13.72 -1.13 2.14
C MET A 123 -14.01 0.28 2.66
N GLN A 124 -14.93 1.00 2.03
CA GLN A 124 -15.22 2.40 2.35
C GLN A 124 -16.06 2.59 3.61
N VAL A 125 -16.91 1.61 3.97
CA VAL A 125 -17.79 1.74 5.14
C VAL A 125 -17.17 1.25 6.44
N SER A 126 -16.08 0.48 6.37
CA SER A 126 -15.38 -0.02 7.55
C SER A 126 -14.50 1.07 8.17
N ASP A 127 -14.35 1.08 9.50
CA ASP A 127 -13.48 2.04 10.21
C ASP A 127 -11.99 1.79 9.90
N GLY A 128 -11.64 0.54 9.66
CA GLY A 128 -10.37 0.12 9.09
C GLY A 128 -10.56 -1.04 8.12
N PHE A 129 -9.62 -1.21 7.18
CA PHE A 129 -9.67 -2.32 6.22
C PHE A 129 -8.30 -2.91 5.89
N CYS A 130 -8.21 -4.24 5.93
CA CYS A 130 -7.01 -5.00 5.56
C CYS A 130 -7.29 -5.92 4.38
N THR A 131 -6.45 -5.88 3.34
CA THR A 131 -6.56 -6.81 2.20
C THR A 131 -5.47 -7.86 2.26
N LEU A 132 -5.85 -9.12 2.45
CA LEU A 132 -5.00 -10.29 2.31
C LEU A 132 -4.90 -10.68 0.83
N LEU A 133 -3.70 -11.09 0.40
CA LEU A 133 -3.44 -11.44 -1.00
C LEU A 133 -3.07 -12.91 -1.12
N SER A 134 -3.51 -13.54 -2.21
CA SER A 134 -3.02 -14.88 -2.58
C SER A 134 -1.51 -14.85 -2.81
N LYS A 135 -0.83 -16.00 -2.61
CA LYS A 135 0.62 -16.11 -2.89
C LYS A 135 0.97 -15.69 -4.32
N GLU A 136 0.11 -15.99 -5.28
CA GLU A 136 0.29 -15.57 -6.67
C GLU A 136 0.22 -14.05 -6.82
N ARG A 137 -0.77 -13.40 -6.20
CA ARG A 137 -0.87 -11.93 -6.23
C ARG A 137 0.25 -11.24 -5.48
N GLN A 138 0.68 -11.80 -4.35
CA GLN A 138 1.87 -11.34 -3.64
C GLN A 138 3.08 -11.41 -4.58
N ARG A 139 3.28 -12.54 -5.27
CA ARG A 139 4.36 -12.72 -6.25
C ARG A 139 4.28 -11.71 -7.39
N GLN A 140 3.10 -11.48 -7.97
CA GLN A 140 2.90 -10.48 -9.03
C GLN A 140 3.22 -9.07 -8.53
N LYS A 141 2.82 -8.73 -7.31
CA LYS A 141 3.14 -7.44 -6.69
C LYS A 141 4.66 -7.28 -6.50
N PHE A 142 5.33 -8.30 -5.98
CA PHE A 142 6.79 -8.30 -5.83
C PHE A 142 7.52 -8.19 -7.17
N LEU A 143 7.04 -8.88 -8.22
CA LEU A 143 7.62 -8.78 -9.57
C LEU A 143 7.49 -7.35 -10.12
N LYS A 144 6.31 -6.74 -10.00
CA LYS A 144 6.08 -5.36 -10.43
C LYS A 144 6.94 -4.36 -9.66
N GLU A 145 7.12 -4.56 -8.36
CA GLU A 145 8.03 -3.76 -7.54
C GLU A 145 9.49 -3.94 -7.97
N ALA A 146 9.90 -5.15 -8.33
CA ALA A 146 11.25 -5.42 -8.85
C ALA A 146 11.49 -4.77 -10.23
N GLU A 147 10.50 -4.81 -11.14
CA GLU A 147 10.56 -4.11 -12.43
C GLU A 147 10.74 -2.59 -12.25
N ASN A 148 10.00 -1.98 -11.32
CA ASN A 148 10.15 -0.57 -10.99
C ASN A 148 11.55 -0.25 -10.45
N ILE A 149 12.14 -1.14 -9.64
CA ILE A 149 13.51 -0.97 -9.13
C ILE A 149 14.52 -1.02 -10.29
N GLU A 150 14.34 -1.94 -11.25
CA GLU A 150 15.22 -2.02 -12.42
C GLU A 150 15.17 -0.74 -13.26
N GLU A 151 13.98 -0.16 -13.43
CA GLU A 151 13.80 1.13 -14.12
C GLU A 151 14.52 2.27 -13.38
N VAL A 152 14.40 2.33 -12.05
CA VAL A 152 15.11 3.33 -11.22
C VAL A 152 16.63 3.19 -11.35
N VAL A 153 17.15 1.96 -11.41
CA VAL A 153 18.58 1.71 -11.60
C VAL A 153 19.04 2.19 -12.98
N LYS A 154 18.28 1.91 -14.05
CA LYS A 154 18.59 2.41 -15.41
C LYS A 154 18.63 3.94 -15.45
N LEU A 155 17.63 4.61 -14.87
CA LEU A 155 17.59 6.07 -14.80
C LEU A 155 18.77 6.64 -14.01
N LYS A 156 19.17 5.99 -12.92
CA LYS A 156 20.36 6.40 -12.14
C LYS A 156 21.63 6.36 -12.99
N ASP A 157 21.83 5.31 -13.78
CA ASP A 157 23.01 5.16 -14.63
C ASP A 157 23.03 6.21 -15.75
N GLU A 158 21.87 6.52 -16.34
CA GLU A 158 21.74 7.62 -17.32
C GLU A 158 22.07 8.97 -16.70
N VAL A 159 21.58 9.26 -15.49
CA VAL A 159 21.91 10.48 -14.76
C VAL A 159 23.41 10.57 -14.48
N PHE A 160 24.06 9.46 -14.13
CA PHE A 160 25.50 9.43 -13.88
C PHE A 160 26.29 9.76 -15.15
N LYS A 161 25.95 9.13 -16.28
CA LYS A 161 26.56 9.44 -17.60
C LYS A 161 26.36 10.90 -17.98
N ASN A 162 25.16 11.44 -17.78
CA ASN A 162 24.86 12.84 -18.08
C ASN A 162 25.67 13.81 -17.21
N LYS A 163 25.92 13.48 -15.93
CA LYS A 163 26.81 14.29 -15.07
C LYS A 163 28.25 14.32 -15.57
N GLU A 164 28.78 13.21 -16.05
CA GLU A 164 30.13 13.18 -16.64
C GLU A 164 30.22 14.04 -17.90
N ILE A 165 29.20 13.98 -18.77
CA ILE A 165 29.11 14.82 -19.97
C ILE A 165 29.06 16.30 -19.59
N ILE A 166 28.20 16.69 -18.64
CA ILE A 166 28.10 18.08 -18.15
C ILE A 166 29.45 18.55 -17.61
N THR A 167 30.15 17.72 -16.83
CA THR A 167 31.45 18.06 -16.26
C THR A 167 32.50 18.31 -17.35
N LYS A 168 32.54 17.47 -18.39
CA LYS A 168 33.42 17.67 -19.57
C LYS A 168 33.10 18.98 -20.29
N LEU A 169 31.82 19.23 -20.59
CA LEU A 169 31.39 20.46 -21.26
C LEU A 169 31.67 21.72 -20.44
N GLN A 170 31.57 21.66 -19.10
CA GLN A 170 31.94 22.76 -18.22
C GLN A 170 33.45 23.05 -18.27
N LYS A 171 34.28 22.00 -18.30
CA LYS A 171 35.74 22.15 -18.45
C LYS A 171 36.11 22.76 -19.79
N GLU A 172 35.59 22.23 -20.89
CA GLU A 172 35.83 22.76 -22.24
C GLU A 172 35.40 24.22 -22.37
N ASN A 173 34.23 24.59 -21.83
CA ASN A 173 33.77 25.98 -21.79
C ASN A 173 34.72 26.89 -21.00
N SER A 174 35.30 26.40 -19.90
CA SER A 174 36.26 27.19 -19.10
C SER A 174 37.56 27.44 -19.87
N GLU A 175 38.05 26.44 -20.60
CA GLU A 175 39.26 26.52 -21.42
C GLU A 175 39.06 27.47 -22.61
N LEU A 176 37.92 27.36 -23.31
CA LEU A 176 37.56 28.26 -24.40
C LEU A 176 37.45 29.71 -23.94
N LYS A 177 36.83 29.98 -22.79
CA LYS A 177 36.78 31.33 -22.20
C LYS A 177 38.18 31.89 -21.94
N GLN A 178 39.10 31.07 -21.43
CA GLN A 178 40.48 31.50 -21.21
C GLN A 178 41.22 31.79 -22.53
N GLN A 179 41.02 30.97 -23.57
CA GLN A 179 41.60 31.19 -24.89
C GLN A 179 41.11 32.48 -25.53
N ILE A 180 39.79 32.72 -25.52
CA ILE A 180 39.17 33.94 -26.03
C ILE A 180 39.74 35.17 -25.31
N ASN A 181 39.84 35.14 -23.97
CA ASN A 181 40.42 36.24 -23.20
C ASN A 181 41.88 36.54 -23.57
N LYS A 182 42.70 35.51 -23.81
CA LYS A 182 44.09 35.68 -24.25
C LYS A 182 44.16 36.33 -25.64
N GLU A 183 43.30 35.91 -26.57
CA GLU A 183 43.23 36.51 -27.91
C GLU A 183 42.78 37.97 -27.86
N ILE A 184 41.75 38.29 -27.07
CA ILE A 184 41.30 39.68 -26.85
C ILE A 184 42.45 40.55 -26.31
N GLN A 185 43.17 40.08 -25.29
CA GLN A 185 44.32 40.81 -24.73
C GLN A 185 45.44 41.03 -25.75
N LYS A 186 45.74 40.02 -26.57
CA LYS A 186 46.73 40.11 -27.65
C LYS A 186 46.31 41.14 -28.69
N TYR A 187 45.05 41.09 -29.13
CA TYR A 187 44.50 42.03 -30.10
C TYR A 187 44.51 43.47 -29.57
N ALA A 188 44.05 43.70 -28.35
CA ALA A 188 44.08 45.02 -27.71
C ALA A 188 45.51 45.58 -27.61
N SER A 189 46.47 44.74 -27.26
CA SER A 189 47.89 45.13 -27.19
C SER A 189 48.49 45.50 -28.55
N CYS A 190 48.15 44.76 -29.61
CA CYS A 190 48.58 45.11 -30.97
C CYS A 190 47.98 46.44 -31.43
N LYS A 191 46.67 46.62 -31.23
CA LYS A 191 45.96 47.84 -31.63
C LYS A 191 46.50 49.08 -30.93
N LEU A 192 46.78 48.99 -29.62
CA LEU A 192 47.41 50.08 -28.85
C LEU A 192 48.78 50.48 -29.42
N LYS A 193 49.61 49.50 -29.83
CA LYS A 193 50.94 49.74 -30.43
C LYS A 193 50.86 50.39 -31.80
N GLU A 194 49.84 50.06 -32.60
CA GLU A 194 49.60 50.70 -33.90
C GLU A 194 49.21 52.16 -33.71
N THR A 195 48.25 52.45 -32.84
CA THR A 195 47.81 53.84 -32.56
C THR A 195 48.93 54.70 -31.98
N THR A 196 49.82 54.15 -31.13
CA THR A 196 50.97 54.92 -30.62
C THR A 196 51.99 55.24 -31.70
N LYS A 197 52.20 54.34 -32.69
CA LYS A 197 53.10 54.60 -33.82
C LYS A 197 52.54 55.68 -34.75
N GLU A 198 51.23 55.66 -35.01
CA GLU A 198 50.54 56.67 -35.83
C GLU A 198 50.64 58.06 -35.18
N LEU A 199 50.35 58.17 -33.88
CA LEU A 199 50.49 59.43 -33.13
C LEU A 199 51.94 59.95 -33.11
N HIS A 200 52.94 59.07 -33.08
CA HIS A 200 54.35 59.50 -33.12
C HIS A 200 54.79 60.01 -34.49
N PHE A 201 54.05 59.66 -35.55
CA PHE A 201 54.28 60.13 -36.91
C PHE A 201 53.60 61.47 -37.20
N GLU A 202 52.47 61.77 -36.56
CA GLU A 202 51.75 63.05 -36.74
C GLU A 202 52.39 64.25 -36.01
N TYR A 203 53.28 64.02 -35.04
CA TYR A 203 53.96 65.07 -34.25
C TYR A 203 55.44 65.31 -34.64
N LYS A 204 55.87 64.90 -35.85
CA LYS A 204 57.19 65.20 -36.42
C LYS A 204 57.07 66.06 -37.66
#